data_AF-A0A4Y2CR61-F1
#
_entry.id   AF-A0A4Y2CR61-F1
#
_cell.length_a   1.000
_cell.length_b   1.000
_cell.length_c   1.000
_cell.angle_alpha   90.00
_cell.angle_beta   90.00
_cell.angle_gamma   90.00
#
_symmetry.space_group_name_H-M   'P 1'
#
loop_
_entity.id
_entity.type
_entity.pdbx_description
1 polymer ?
#
loop_
_entity_poly.entity_id
_entity_poly.type
_entity_poly.pdbx_seq_one_letter_code
_entity_poly.pdbx_strand_id
1 'polypeptide(L)'
;MSLACRKWLVGYHPPSVWKTFRFALTNSQLSMRTGDMMKFVWKYSSMFRHVEIEYIEYAKKHLIKSWCRHFEVFLHILSSNPQLISVKFKDLSGCIWHIADTPTYDNICRRIVVFLHGSIY
;
A
#
# COMPACT_ATOMS: atom_id res chain seq x y z
N MET A 1 -21.30 -5.83 1.60
CA MET A 1 -19.87 -5.49 1.77
C MET A 1 -19.50 -5.49 3.24
N SER A 2 -18.31 -5.95 3.62
CA SER A 2 -17.83 -5.85 5.01
C SER A 2 -17.37 -4.43 5.33
N LEU A 3 -17.49 -4.03 6.59
CA LEU A 3 -17.07 -2.72 7.12
C LEU A 3 -15.61 -2.38 6.77
N ALA A 4 -14.77 -3.40 6.60
CA ALA A 4 -13.36 -3.25 6.25
C ALA A 4 -13.13 -2.51 4.93
N CYS A 5 -13.93 -2.79 3.88
CA CYS A 5 -13.74 -2.17 2.56
C CYS A 5 -13.96 -0.64 2.57
N ARG A 6 -14.85 -0.13 3.43
CA ARG A 6 -15.13 1.31 3.52
C ARG A 6 -14.01 2.09 4.20
N LYS A 7 -13.23 1.43 5.07
CA LYS A 7 -12.14 2.08 5.81
C LYS A 7 -10.96 2.37 4.90
N TRP A 8 -10.64 1.48 3.96
CA TRP A 8 -9.45 1.61 3.11
C TRP A 8 -9.61 2.59 1.94
N LEU A 9 -10.84 2.93 1.55
CA LEU A 9 -11.13 3.62 0.30
C LEU A 9 -11.89 4.92 0.52
N VAL A 10 -11.22 6.04 0.28
CA VAL A 10 -11.86 7.36 0.23
C VAL A 10 -12.64 7.48 -1.09
N GLY A 11 -13.97 7.65 -1.02
CA GLY A 11 -14.83 7.95 -2.18
C GLY A 11 -15.37 6.74 -2.98
N TYR A 12 -16.10 5.81 -2.33
CA TYR A 12 -16.57 4.58 -2.98
C TYR A 12 -17.64 4.77 -4.08
N HIS A 13 -17.39 4.19 -5.25
CA HIS A 13 -18.37 3.79 -6.28
C HIS A 13 -18.24 2.27 -6.58
N PRO A 14 -19.24 1.58 -7.15
CA PRO A 14 -19.23 0.12 -7.33
C PRO A 14 -18.02 -0.42 -8.12
N PRO A 15 -17.70 -1.73 -8.01
CA PRO A 15 -16.45 -2.33 -8.54
C PRO A 15 -16.28 -2.22 -10.06
N SER A 16 -17.38 -2.10 -10.81
CA SER A 16 -17.36 -1.82 -12.26
C SER A 16 -16.84 -0.42 -12.61
N VAL A 17 -16.72 0.47 -11.63
CA VAL A 17 -16.25 1.86 -11.75
C VAL A 17 -14.83 2.03 -11.20
N TRP A 18 -14.25 1.00 -10.58
CA TRP A 18 -12.92 1.04 -9.98
C TRP A 18 -11.82 1.00 -11.04
N LYS A 19 -11.58 2.16 -11.64
CA LYS A 19 -10.39 2.39 -12.45
C LYS A 19 -9.14 2.34 -11.55
N THR A 20 -9.20 2.84 -10.32
CA THR A 20 -8.04 2.96 -9.44
C THR A 20 -8.36 2.65 -7.98
N PHE A 21 -7.56 1.80 -7.35
CA PHE A 21 -7.59 1.48 -5.91
C PHE A 21 -6.59 2.37 -5.18
N ARG A 22 -7.05 3.14 -4.19
CA ARG A 22 -6.20 4.06 -3.43
C ARG A 22 -6.04 3.60 -1.98
N PHE A 23 -4.80 3.38 -1.56
CA PHE A 23 -4.42 3.09 -0.18
C PHE A 23 -3.89 4.36 0.47
N ALA A 24 -4.69 4.95 1.36
CA ALA A 24 -4.32 6.12 2.13
C ALA A 24 -3.58 5.72 3.41
N LEU A 25 -2.31 6.11 3.55
CA LEU A 25 -1.49 5.85 4.74
C LEU A 25 -1.76 6.89 5.85
N THR A 26 -2.98 6.93 6.37
CA THR A 26 -3.34 7.74 7.55
C THR A 26 -3.02 7.00 8.84
N ASN A 27 -2.98 7.72 9.97
CA ASN A 27 -2.82 7.08 11.29
C ASN A 27 -3.87 5.99 11.54
N SER A 28 -5.11 6.19 11.08
CA SER A 28 -6.20 5.20 11.22
C SER A 28 -5.95 3.91 10.43
N GLN A 29 -5.45 4.01 9.20
CA GLN A 29 -5.16 2.85 8.34
C GLN A 29 -3.91 2.12 8.80
N LEU A 30 -2.88 2.87 9.21
CA LEU A 30 -1.65 2.29 9.74
C LEU A 30 -1.83 1.69 11.14
N SER A 31 -2.82 2.16 11.90
CA SER A 31 -3.20 1.62 13.20
C SER A 31 -4.21 0.48 13.11
N MET A 32 -4.83 0.21 11.96
CA MET A 32 -5.61 -1.01 11.78
C MET A 32 -4.70 -2.21 12.03
N ARG A 33 -5.24 -3.26 12.67
CA ARG A 33 -4.50 -4.50 12.86
C ARG A 33 -3.95 -4.91 11.51
N THR A 34 -2.63 -5.04 11.40
CA THR A 34 -1.99 -5.17 10.10
C THR A 34 -2.43 -6.42 9.34
N GLY A 35 -2.91 -7.44 10.06
CA GLY A 35 -3.58 -8.61 9.48
C GLY A 35 -4.87 -8.29 8.71
N ASP A 36 -5.62 -7.25 9.08
CA ASP A 36 -6.86 -6.88 8.37
C ASP A 36 -6.57 -6.19 7.03
N MET A 37 -5.50 -5.37 6.98
CA MET A 37 -4.99 -4.80 5.73
C MET A 37 -4.58 -5.93 4.78
N MET A 38 -3.75 -6.85 5.26
CA MET A 38 -3.25 -7.94 4.43
C MET A 38 -4.39 -8.85 3.98
N LYS A 39 -5.35 -9.19 4.84
CA LYS A 39 -6.55 -9.96 4.44
C LYS A 39 -7.34 -9.27 3.33
N PHE A 40 -7.49 -7.95 3.40
CA PHE A 40 -8.16 -7.19 2.34
C PHE A 40 -7.38 -7.28 1.03
N VAL A 41 -6.07 -7.03 1.08
CA VAL A 41 -5.18 -7.06 -0.09
C VAL A 41 -5.20 -8.44 -0.73
N TRP A 42 -5.05 -9.50 0.06
CA TRP A 42 -5.14 -10.87 -0.42
C TRP A 42 -6.50 -11.20 -1.06
N LYS A 43 -7.59 -10.73 -0.46
CA LYS A 43 -8.94 -11.06 -0.94
C LYS A 43 -9.29 -10.37 -2.26
N TYR A 44 -8.80 -9.15 -2.46
CA TYR A 44 -9.21 -8.31 -3.59
C TYR A 44 -8.08 -8.03 -4.58
N SER A 45 -6.88 -8.56 -4.38
CA SER A 45 -5.71 -8.30 -5.23
C SER A 45 -5.97 -8.58 -6.70
N SER A 46 -6.66 -9.67 -7.02
CA SER A 46 -7.01 -10.04 -8.41
C SER A 46 -7.90 -9.02 -9.12
N MET A 47 -8.55 -8.10 -8.38
CA MET A 47 -9.35 -7.01 -8.95
C MET A 47 -8.53 -5.73 -9.17
N PHE A 48 -7.29 -5.67 -8.69
CA PHE A 48 -6.48 -4.47 -8.80
C PHE A 48 -5.94 -4.31 -10.22
N ARG A 49 -6.30 -3.20 -10.87
CA ARG A 49 -5.75 -2.79 -12.17
C ARG A 49 -4.84 -1.59 -12.05
N HIS A 50 -5.29 -0.55 -11.37
CA HIS A 50 -4.45 0.59 -11.03
C HIS A 50 -4.44 0.76 -9.52
N VAL A 51 -3.26 0.89 -8.92
CA VAL A 51 -3.09 1.07 -7.48
C VAL A 51 -2.38 2.40 -7.22
N GLU A 52 -2.90 3.17 -6.28
CA GLU A 52 -2.24 4.34 -5.73
C GLU A 52 -1.97 4.10 -4.25
N ILE A 53 -0.74 4.36 -3.81
CA ILE A 53 -0.36 4.37 -2.41
C ILE A 53 -0.01 5.80 -2.08
N GLU A 54 -0.74 6.39 -1.14
CA GLU A 54 -0.61 7.81 -0.85
C GLU A 54 -0.40 8.04 0.63
N TYR A 55 0.59 8.85 0.95
CA TYR A 55 0.84 9.32 2.31
C TYR A 55 0.14 10.66 2.55
N ILE A 56 -0.93 10.64 3.35
CA ILE A 56 -1.81 11.82 3.55
C ILE A 56 -1.43 12.61 4.80
N GLU A 57 -0.94 11.96 5.86
CA GLU A 57 -0.77 12.60 7.17
C GLU A 57 0.52 12.16 7.87
N TYR A 58 1.05 13.02 8.75
CA TYR A 58 2.17 12.72 9.64
C TYR A 58 1.80 11.51 10.54
N ALA A 59 2.25 10.33 10.14
CA ALA A 59 1.99 9.12 10.88
C ALA A 59 3.01 8.91 12.00
N LYS A 60 2.58 8.33 13.12
CA LYS A 60 3.52 8.03 14.22
C LYS A 60 4.60 7.06 13.72
N LYS A 61 5.88 7.33 14.05
CA LYS A 61 7.04 6.53 13.60
C LYS A 61 6.90 5.01 13.82
N HIS A 62 6.29 4.59 14.94
CA HIS A 62 6.07 3.17 15.22
C HIS A 62 5.00 2.53 14.31
N LEU A 63 3.99 3.29 13.87
CA LEU A 63 2.98 2.83 12.91
C LEU A 63 3.59 2.67 11.52
N ILE A 64 4.43 3.62 11.10
CA ILE A 64 5.20 3.54 9.86
C ILE A 64 6.06 2.27 9.89
N LYS A 65 6.88 2.06 10.93
CA LYS A 65 7.69 0.84 11.08
C LYS A 65 6.88 -0.46 11.00
N SER A 66 5.69 -0.50 11.62
CA SER A 66 4.80 -1.66 11.55
C SER A 66 4.33 -1.92 10.12
N TRP A 67 3.92 -0.87 9.41
CA TRP A 67 3.51 -0.94 8.01
C TRP A 67 4.67 -1.39 7.10
N CYS A 68 5.88 -0.89 7.31
CA CYS A 68 7.07 -1.26 6.52
C CYS A 68 7.31 -2.77 6.50
N ARG A 69 7.07 -3.48 7.61
CA ARG A 69 7.19 -4.94 7.69
C ARG A 69 6.23 -5.68 6.75
N HIS A 70 5.07 -5.08 6.48
CA HIS A 70 4.02 -5.67 5.66
C HIS A 70 4.03 -5.14 4.24
N PHE A 71 4.65 -3.98 4.03
CA PHE A 71 4.80 -3.35 2.73
C PHE A 71 5.54 -4.25 1.73
N GLU A 72 6.52 -5.03 2.19
CA GLU A 72 7.18 -6.04 1.35
C GLU A 72 6.18 -7.08 0.83
N VAL A 73 5.37 -7.65 1.71
CA VAL A 73 4.35 -8.65 1.33
C VAL A 73 3.30 -8.01 0.42
N PHE A 74 2.93 -6.77 0.69
CA PHE A 74 2.01 -6.00 -0.15
C PHE A 74 2.57 -5.84 -1.58
N LEU A 75 3.81 -5.38 -1.73
CA LEU A 75 4.47 -5.24 -3.03
C LEU A 75 4.59 -6.59 -3.74
N HIS A 76 4.88 -7.67 -3.00
CA HIS A 76 4.92 -9.01 -3.58
C HIS A 76 3.57 -9.43 -4.16
N ILE A 77 2.47 -9.26 -3.42
CA ILE A 77 1.12 -9.56 -3.91
C ILE A 77 0.78 -8.74 -5.16
N LEU A 78 1.17 -7.45 -5.18
CA LEU A 78 0.99 -6.61 -6.36
C LEU A 78 1.81 -7.12 -7.56
N SER A 79 3.08 -7.48 -7.35
CA SER A 79 3.95 -7.98 -8.42
C SER A 79 3.47 -9.29 -9.01
N SER A 80 2.78 -10.12 -8.21
CA SER A 80 2.22 -11.39 -8.66
C SER A 80 0.81 -11.26 -9.26
N ASN A 81 0.24 -10.04 -9.34
CA ASN A 81 -1.08 -9.83 -9.90
C ASN A 81 -0.99 -9.55 -11.42
N PRO A 82 -1.42 -10.49 -12.28
CA PRO A 82 -1.33 -10.32 -13.74
C PRO A 82 -2.29 -9.27 -14.30
N GLN A 83 -3.28 -8.82 -13.51
CA GLN A 83 -4.20 -7.76 -13.94
C GLN A 83 -3.69 -6.35 -13.59
N LEU A 84 -2.56 -6.23 -12.91
CA LEU A 84 -2.02 -4.95 -12.47
C LEU A 84 -1.35 -4.22 -13.63
N ILE A 85 -1.88 -3.05 -13.96
CA ILE A 85 -1.43 -2.19 -15.06
C ILE A 85 -0.51 -1.08 -14.55
N SER A 86 -0.82 -0.50 -13.39
CA SER A 86 0.02 0.58 -12.85
C SER A 86 -0.02 0.67 -11.34
N VAL A 87 1.12 1.04 -10.75
CA VAL A 87 1.22 1.46 -9.35
C VAL A 87 1.79 2.87 -9.30
N LYS A 88 1.16 3.76 -8.52
CA LYS A 88 1.68 5.10 -8.25
C LYS A 88 1.91 5.28 -6.75
N PHE A 89 3.03 5.88 -6.41
CA PHE A 89 3.35 6.27 -5.05
C PHE A 89 3.24 7.80 -4.95
N LYS A 90 2.35 8.30 -4.09
CA LYS A 90 2.11 9.73 -3.85
C LYS A 90 2.58 10.09 -2.45
N ASP A 91 3.41 11.13 -2.37
CA ASP A 91 3.94 11.69 -1.11
C ASP A 91 4.65 10.67 -0.20
N LEU A 92 5.04 9.51 -0.76
CA LEU A 92 5.67 8.44 -0.01
C LEU A 92 7.06 8.84 0.52
N SER A 93 7.72 9.80 -0.13
CA SER A 93 8.95 10.42 0.38
C SER A 93 8.74 10.94 1.80
N GLY A 94 7.63 11.62 2.08
CA GLY A 94 7.27 12.09 3.42
C GLY A 94 7.23 10.95 4.43
N CYS A 95 6.56 9.84 4.09
CA CYS A 95 6.51 8.64 4.93
C CYS A 95 7.91 8.08 5.24
N ILE A 96 8.74 8.00 4.20
CA ILE A 96 10.07 7.41 4.24
C ILE A 96 11.05 8.29 5.05
N TRP A 97 10.91 9.62 5.00
CA TRP A 97 11.73 10.56 5.79
C TRP A 97 11.67 10.29 7.30
N HIS A 98 10.53 9.85 7.84
CA HIS A 98 10.40 9.54 9.27
C HIS A 98 11.21 8.34 9.77
N ILE A 99 11.70 7.53 8.85
CA ILE A 99 12.49 6.33 9.12
C ILE A 99 13.88 6.39 8.48
N ALA A 100 14.29 7.54 7.97
CA ALA A 100 15.57 7.74 7.26
C ALA A 100 16.79 7.24 8.06
N ASP A 101 16.83 7.45 9.38
CA ASP A 101 17.95 7.03 10.23
C ASP A 101 17.95 5.51 10.56
N THR A 102 17.18 4.70 9.85
CA THR A 102 17.00 3.29 10.18
C THR A 102 17.34 2.39 9.00
N PRO A 103 17.89 1.19 9.22
CA PRO A 103 18.06 0.17 8.16
C PRO A 103 16.74 -0.18 7.44
N THR A 104 15.59 0.19 8.03
CA THR A 104 14.27 0.04 7.42
C THR A 104 14.09 0.92 6.18
N TYR A 105 14.73 2.10 6.13
CA TYR A 105 14.71 2.99 4.96
C TYR A 105 15.33 2.30 3.75
N ASP A 106 16.58 1.86 3.86
CA ASP A 106 17.31 1.23 2.75
C ASP A 106 16.59 -0.02 2.23
N ASN A 107 16.05 -0.82 3.15
CA ASN A 107 15.28 -2.00 2.78
C ASN A 107 14.03 -1.63 1.97
N ILE A 108 13.24 -0.63 2.38
CA ILE A 108 12.04 -0.21 1.64
C ILE A 108 12.41 0.35 0.27
N CYS A 109 13.40 1.24 0.20
CA CYS A 109 13.86 1.81 -1.06
C CYS A 109 14.30 0.70 -2.01
N ARG A 110 15.08 -0.27 -1.52
CA ARG A 110 15.49 -1.45 -2.29
C ARG A 110 14.28 -2.27 -2.76
N ARG A 111 13.28 -2.51 -1.90
CA ARG A 111 12.07 -3.25 -2.27
C ARG A 111 11.24 -2.53 -3.32
N ILE A 112 11.10 -1.21 -3.24
CA ILE A 112 10.44 -0.39 -4.26
C ILE A 112 11.19 -0.49 -5.58
N VAL A 113 12.52 -0.36 -5.57
CA VAL A 113 13.36 -0.49 -6.77
C VAL A 113 13.21 -1.89 -7.39
N VAL A 114 13.26 -2.96 -6.58
CA VAL A 114 13.04 -4.34 -7.07
C VAL A 114 11.64 -4.50 -7.64
N PHE A 115 10.62 -3.96 -6.98
CA PHE A 115 9.24 -4.00 -7.47
C PHE A 115 9.09 -3.28 -8.81
N LEU A 116 9.63 -2.07 -8.94
CA LEU A 116 9.56 -1.29 -10.18
C LEU A 116 10.33 -1.94 -11.34
N HIS A 117 11.47 -2.56 -11.07
CA HIS A 117 12.25 -3.27 -12.10
C HIS A 117 11.66 -4.65 -12.45
N GLY A 118 11.02 -5.34 -11.50
CA GLY A 118 10.43 -6.66 -11.70
C GLY A 118 9.02 -6.64 -12.31
N SER A 119 8.35 -5.48 -12.33
CA SER A 119 6.98 -5.32 -12.87
C SER A 119 6.94 -5.01 -14.38
N ILE A 120 8.05 -5.23 -15.10
CA ILE A 120 8.14 -5.12 -16.56
C ILE A 120 8.48 -6.50 -17.11
N TYR A 121 7.52 -7.42 -17.19
CA TYR A 121 7.48 -8.53 -18.16
C TYR A 121 6.07 -9.08 -18.27
#